data_AF-A0A498SRJ3-F1
#
_entry.id   AF-A0A498SRJ3-F1
#
_cell.length_a   1.000
_cell.length_b   1.000
_cell.length_c   1.000
_cell.angle_alpha   90.00
_cell.angle_beta   90.00
_cell.angle_gamma   90.00
#
_symmetry.space_group_name_H-M   'P 1'
#
loop_
_entity.id
_entity.type
_entity.pdbx_description
1 polymer ?
#
loop_
_entity_poly.entity_id
_entity_poly.type
_entity_poly.pdbx_seq_one_letter_code
_entity_poly.pdbx_strand_id
1 'polypeptide(L)'
;MSVFHVHEWLTLELIDANVCAVGELIEKRDQLVVGSVTGRIWIIDPGRANDTKKQLLSCLLEKDLPAAILDIAIANFISGLEQNLIAVLLPQKLTIYRLISDGEIYQLSTVYEHTITTIAYNMCIGTFGRASAVQICVQDMACSLMVFEGENQLFHRPINLTTALHPGPIIYTPHSDSVIIASSSAILISYRYSVLATASSGKSGKKVA
;
A
#
# COMPACT_ATOMS: atom_id res chain seq x y z
N MET A 1 -38.40 11.46 13.47
CA MET A 1 -37.78 12.21 12.37
C MET A 1 -36.29 12.19 12.60
N SER A 2 -35.50 11.55 11.73
CA SER A 2 -34.03 11.55 11.85
C SER A 2 -33.52 12.93 11.44
N VAL A 3 -32.76 13.58 12.31
CA VAL A 3 -32.28 14.97 12.12
C VAL A 3 -31.02 15.01 11.24
N PHE A 4 -30.43 13.87 10.92
CA PHE A 4 -29.24 13.75 10.08
C PHE A 4 -29.51 12.84 8.89
N HIS A 5 -29.47 13.42 7.69
CA HIS A 5 -29.49 12.71 6.42
C HIS A 5 -28.12 12.85 5.76
N VAL A 6 -27.57 11.73 5.27
CA VAL A 6 -26.37 11.76 4.42
C VAL A 6 -26.79 12.26 3.05
N HIS A 7 -26.16 13.34 2.59
CA HIS A 7 -26.34 13.82 1.22
C HIS A 7 -25.39 13.07 0.29
N GLU A 8 -25.88 11.99 -0.29
CA GLU A 8 -25.17 11.24 -1.32
C GLU A 8 -25.07 12.09 -2.59
N TRP A 9 -23.86 12.17 -3.14
CA TRP A 9 -23.59 12.91 -4.38
C TRP A 9 -22.88 12.04 -5.43
N LEU A 10 -22.21 10.97 -5.00
CA LEU A 10 -21.61 9.95 -5.86
C LEU A 10 -21.86 8.58 -5.24
N THR A 11 -22.47 7.69 -6.04
CA THR A 11 -22.71 6.29 -5.67
C THR A 11 -22.29 5.42 -6.85
N LEU A 12 -21.43 4.45 -6.60
CA LEU A 12 -20.89 3.53 -7.61
C LEU A 12 -20.99 2.10 -7.07
N GLU A 13 -21.43 1.17 -7.89
CA GLU A 13 -21.50 -0.24 -7.55
C GLU A 13 -20.20 -0.94 -8.00
N LEU A 14 -19.30 -1.20 -7.04
CA LEU A 14 -18.03 -1.88 -7.27
C LEU A 14 -18.06 -3.27 -6.63
N ILE A 15 -18.30 -4.28 -7.45
CA ILE A 15 -18.47 -5.68 -7.00
C ILE A 15 -17.16 -6.17 -6.39
N ASP A 16 -17.23 -6.83 -5.24
CA ASP A 16 -16.09 -7.43 -4.53
C ASP A 16 -15.00 -6.44 -4.07
N ALA A 17 -15.28 -5.12 -4.09
CA ALA A 17 -14.36 -4.10 -3.59
C ALA A 17 -14.09 -4.29 -2.09
N ASN A 18 -12.81 -4.39 -1.71
CA ASN A 18 -12.38 -4.68 -0.34
C ASN A 18 -11.41 -3.66 0.24
N VAL A 19 -10.68 -2.93 -0.61
CA VAL A 19 -9.71 -1.92 -0.17
C VAL A 19 -9.83 -0.67 -1.03
N CYS A 20 -9.60 0.49 -0.41
CA CYS A 20 -9.53 1.75 -1.12
C CYS A 20 -8.44 2.65 -0.54
N ALA A 21 -7.89 3.50 -1.40
CA ALA A 21 -6.96 4.57 -1.04
C ALA A 21 -7.38 5.87 -1.74
N VAL A 22 -7.08 7.00 -1.11
CA VAL A 22 -7.34 8.32 -1.67
C VAL A 22 -6.03 9.06 -1.76
N GLY A 23 -5.78 9.71 -2.89
CA GLY A 23 -4.63 10.57 -3.03
C GLY A 23 -4.60 11.31 -4.35
N GLU A 24 -3.75 12.34 -4.39
CA GLU A 24 -3.53 13.17 -5.57
C GLU A 24 -2.67 12.43 -6.61
N LEU A 25 -3.25 12.01 -7.73
CA LEU A 25 -2.55 11.33 -8.82
C LEU A 25 -2.44 12.17 -10.09
N ILE A 26 -3.53 12.82 -10.50
CA ILE A 26 -3.62 13.61 -11.74
C ILE A 26 -4.30 14.95 -11.46
N GLU A 27 -3.89 15.99 -12.19
CA GLU A 27 -4.54 17.31 -12.22
C GLU A 27 -4.65 18.00 -10.84
N LYS A 28 -3.80 17.62 -9.88
CA LYS A 28 -3.87 18.11 -8.50
C LYS A 28 -5.23 17.91 -7.85
N ARG A 29 -5.91 16.81 -8.20
CA ARG A 29 -7.19 16.38 -7.63
C ARG A 29 -7.00 15.05 -6.94
N ASP A 30 -7.80 14.81 -5.90
CA ASP A 30 -7.86 13.52 -5.25
C ASP A 30 -8.61 12.51 -6.11
N GLN A 31 -7.98 11.37 -6.36
CA GLN A 31 -8.63 10.22 -6.97
C GLN A 31 -8.79 9.11 -5.94
N LEU A 32 -9.87 8.33 -6.10
CA LEU A 32 -10.14 7.13 -5.34
C LEU A 32 -9.58 5.94 -6.12
N VAL A 33 -8.68 5.18 -5.51
CA VAL A 33 -8.19 3.91 -6.05
C VAL A 33 -8.82 2.80 -5.24
N VAL A 34 -9.56 1.92 -5.90
CA VAL A 34 -10.30 0.83 -5.25
C VAL A 34 -9.81 -0.50 -5.81
N GLY A 35 -9.56 -1.46 -4.92
CA GLY A 35 -9.20 -2.83 -5.28
C GLY A 35 -10.27 -3.82 -4.84
N SER A 36 -10.34 -4.95 -5.55
CA SER A 36 -11.19 -6.09 -5.20
C SER A 36 -10.40 -7.33 -4.80
N VAL A 37 -11.09 -8.25 -4.11
CA VAL A 37 -10.59 -9.60 -3.85
C VAL A 37 -10.47 -10.46 -5.11
N THR A 38 -11.10 -10.06 -6.21
CA THR A 38 -11.00 -10.73 -7.52
C THR A 38 -9.85 -10.24 -8.36
N GLY A 39 -9.14 -9.19 -7.93
CA GLY A 39 -8.01 -8.59 -8.64
C GLY A 39 -8.36 -7.43 -9.56
N ARG A 40 -9.61 -6.93 -9.53
CA ARG A 40 -9.99 -5.73 -10.26
C ARG A 40 -9.55 -4.47 -9.51
N ILE A 41 -8.99 -3.53 -10.26
CA ILE A 41 -8.65 -2.19 -9.77
C ILE A 41 -9.43 -1.13 -10.55
N TRP A 42 -10.03 -0.19 -9.82
CA TRP A 42 -10.70 0.98 -10.37
C TRP A 42 -10.01 2.25 -9.89
N ILE A 43 -9.92 3.23 -10.78
CA ILE A 43 -9.47 4.58 -10.45
C ILE A 43 -10.60 5.53 -10.79
N ILE A 44 -11.09 6.22 -9.77
CA ILE A 44 -12.26 7.07 -9.87
C ILE A 44 -11.87 8.51 -9.52
N ASP A 45 -12.21 9.45 -10.38
CA ASP A 45 -12.14 10.88 -10.13
C ASP A 45 -13.55 11.39 -9.82
N PRO A 46 -13.88 11.58 -8.54
CA PRO A 46 -15.23 11.96 -8.15
C PRO A 46 -15.55 13.39 -8.61
N GLY A 47 -14.54 14.25 -8.84
CA GLY A 47 -14.74 15.61 -9.37
C GLY A 47 -15.25 15.65 -10.81
N ARG A 48 -15.08 14.56 -11.58
CA ARG A 48 -15.65 14.43 -12.94
C ARG A 48 -17.10 13.94 -12.95
N ALA A 49 -17.65 13.56 -11.80
CA ALA A 49 -19.04 13.10 -11.72
C ALA A 49 -20.07 14.22 -11.95
N ASN A 50 -19.67 15.50 -11.80
CA ASN A 50 -20.56 16.66 -11.95
C ASN A 50 -20.92 17.00 -13.41
N ASP A 51 -20.30 16.36 -14.41
CA ASP A 51 -20.69 16.52 -15.82
C ASP A 51 -21.93 15.67 -16.14
N THR A 52 -23.07 16.23 -15.72
CA THR A 52 -24.52 15.95 -15.91
C THR A 52 -25.08 14.77 -16.74
N LYS A 53 -24.33 13.87 -17.41
CA LYS A 53 -24.94 12.78 -18.21
C LYS A 53 -24.29 11.40 -18.14
N LYS A 54 -23.16 11.18 -17.46
CA LYS A 54 -22.55 9.83 -17.42
C LYS A 54 -21.74 9.59 -16.14
N GLN A 55 -22.26 8.77 -15.23
CA GLN A 55 -21.48 8.16 -14.12
C GLN A 55 -20.24 7.40 -14.61
N LEU A 56 -20.23 6.97 -15.87
CA LEU A 56 -19.07 6.35 -16.53
C LEU A 56 -17.87 7.30 -16.65
N LEU A 57 -18.05 8.64 -16.61
CA LEU A 57 -16.94 9.60 -16.73
C LEU A 57 -16.11 9.74 -15.45
N SER A 58 -16.66 9.36 -14.29
CA SER A 58 -15.87 9.38 -13.05
C SER A 58 -14.90 8.21 -12.96
N CYS A 59 -15.16 7.08 -13.64
CA CYS A 59 -14.21 5.97 -13.68
C CYS A 59 -13.16 6.25 -14.77
N LEU A 60 -11.96 6.63 -14.34
CA LEU A 60 -10.84 6.91 -15.25
C LEU A 60 -10.26 5.62 -15.84
N LEU A 61 -10.16 4.57 -15.02
CA LEU A 61 -9.54 3.31 -15.41
C LEU A 61 -10.15 2.14 -14.64
N GLU A 62 -10.39 1.05 -15.36
CA GLU A 62 -10.69 -0.27 -14.83
C GLU A 62 -9.71 -1.28 -15.43
N LYS A 63 -9.12 -2.13 -14.60
CA LYS A 63 -8.14 -3.13 -15.05
C LYS A 63 -8.18 -4.38 -14.17
N ASP A 64 -8.01 -5.55 -14.79
CA ASP A 64 -7.78 -6.81 -14.09
C ASP A 64 -6.29 -7.02 -13.80
N LEU A 65 -5.98 -7.33 -12.54
CA LEU A 65 -4.67 -7.78 -12.06
C LEU A 65 -4.70 -9.31 -11.83
N PRO A 66 -3.54 -9.98 -11.82
CA PRO A 66 -3.49 -11.45 -11.82
C PRO A 66 -3.91 -12.12 -10.51
N ALA A 67 -4.09 -11.36 -9.43
CA ALA A 67 -4.44 -11.89 -8.11
C ALA A 67 -5.23 -10.86 -7.28
N ALA A 68 -5.79 -11.32 -6.16
CA ALA A 68 -6.51 -10.49 -5.20
C ALA A 68 -5.68 -9.29 -4.73
N ILE A 69 -6.33 -8.13 -4.59
CA ILE A 69 -5.69 -6.93 -4.05
C ILE A 69 -5.88 -6.92 -2.54
N LEU A 70 -4.77 -7.00 -1.79
CA LEU A 70 -4.77 -7.03 -0.33
C LEU A 70 -4.79 -5.63 0.25
N ASP A 71 -3.98 -4.73 -0.31
CA ASP A 71 -3.80 -3.38 0.19
C ASP A 71 -3.40 -2.41 -0.92
N ILE A 72 -3.72 -1.13 -0.75
CA ILE A 72 -3.39 -0.05 -1.68
C ILE A 72 -2.88 1.15 -0.90
N ALA A 73 -1.78 1.74 -1.36
CA ALA A 73 -1.24 2.99 -0.80
C ALA A 73 -0.88 3.95 -1.92
N ILE A 74 -1.07 5.25 -1.66
CA ILE A 74 -0.74 6.32 -2.60
C ILE A 74 0.26 7.25 -1.93
N ALA A 75 1.44 7.39 -2.53
CA ALA A 75 2.47 8.30 -2.03
C ALA A 75 3.56 8.53 -3.09
N ASN A 76 4.48 9.43 -2.77
CA ASN A 76 5.69 9.61 -3.55
C ASN A 76 6.76 8.58 -3.15
N PHE A 77 6.80 7.46 -3.86
CA PHE A 77 7.80 6.39 -3.66
C PHE A 77 9.14 6.66 -4.36
N ILE A 78 9.27 7.73 -5.15
CA ILE A 78 10.48 8.05 -5.92
C ILE A 78 10.91 9.49 -5.66
N SER A 79 12.05 9.65 -4.98
CA SER A 79 12.61 10.97 -4.70
C SER A 79 12.79 11.77 -5.98
N GLY A 80 12.20 12.98 -6.03
CA GLY A 80 12.30 13.89 -7.18
C GLY A 80 11.19 13.74 -8.22
N LEU A 81 10.32 12.74 -8.12
CA LEU A 81 9.09 12.69 -8.92
C LEU A 81 8.04 13.62 -8.29
N GLU A 82 7.40 14.48 -9.08
CA GLU A 82 6.33 15.36 -8.57
C GLU A 82 5.00 14.62 -8.37
N GLN A 83 4.77 13.58 -9.15
CA GLN A 83 3.53 12.81 -9.17
C GLN A 83 3.56 11.69 -8.12
N ASN A 84 2.49 11.52 -7.35
CA ASN A 84 2.34 10.34 -6.51
C ASN A 84 2.13 9.07 -7.35
N LEU A 85 2.52 7.95 -6.77
CA LEU A 85 2.44 6.62 -7.35
C LEU A 85 1.49 5.77 -6.53
N ILE A 86 1.03 4.68 -7.13
CA ILE A 86 0.08 3.73 -6.51
C ILE A 86 0.85 2.45 -6.19
N ALA A 87 1.00 2.13 -4.93
CA ALA A 87 1.46 0.82 -4.49
C ALA A 87 0.26 -0.11 -4.36
N VAL A 88 0.32 -1.27 -5.03
CA VAL A 88 -0.69 -2.32 -4.97
C VAL A 88 -0.02 -3.58 -4.41
N LEU A 89 -0.54 -4.05 -3.28
CA LEU A 89 -0.10 -5.26 -2.62
C LEU A 89 -0.98 -6.44 -3.03
N LEU A 90 -0.36 -7.46 -3.62
CA LEU A 90 -0.93 -8.76 -3.93
C LEU A 90 -0.26 -9.83 -3.04
N PRO A 91 -0.84 -11.05 -2.91
CA PRO A 91 -0.32 -12.07 -2.00
C PRO A 91 1.17 -12.40 -2.13
N GLN A 92 1.71 -12.41 -3.35
CA GLN A 92 3.13 -12.74 -3.60
C GLN A 92 3.85 -11.64 -4.39
N LYS A 93 3.29 -10.43 -4.46
CA LYS A 93 3.80 -9.39 -5.33
C LYS A 93 3.42 -8.00 -4.81
N LEU A 94 4.40 -7.10 -4.74
CA LEU A 94 4.18 -5.68 -4.52
C LEU A 94 4.51 -4.95 -5.82
N THR A 95 3.54 -4.22 -6.38
CA THR A 95 3.73 -3.49 -7.64
C THR A 95 3.49 -2.00 -7.43
N ILE A 96 4.44 -1.18 -7.87
CA ILE A 96 4.32 0.27 -7.84
C ILE A 96 3.95 0.72 -9.25
N TYR A 97 2.78 1.31 -9.40
CA TYR A 97 2.26 1.82 -10.65
C TYR A 97 2.31 3.35 -10.70
N ARG A 98 2.51 3.84 -11.92
CA ARG A 98 2.25 5.22 -12.30
C ARG A 98 0.99 5.27 -13.15
N LEU A 99 0.07 6.15 -12.79
CA LEU A 99 -1.07 6.48 -13.63
C LEU A 99 -0.64 7.51 -14.67
N ILE A 100 -0.66 7.12 -15.94
CA ILE A 100 -0.33 8.00 -17.06
C ILE A 100 -1.65 8.38 -17.74
N SER A 101 -1.82 9.67 -18.03
CA SER A 101 -2.92 10.21 -18.81
C SER A 101 -2.39 10.70 -20.16
N ASP A 102 -3.00 10.22 -21.23
CA ASP A 102 -2.78 10.68 -22.60
C ASP A 102 -4.13 11.15 -23.16
N GLY A 103 -4.45 12.43 -22.91
CA GLY A 103 -5.78 12.98 -23.17
C GLY A 103 -6.86 12.30 -22.32
N GLU A 104 -7.79 11.61 -22.97
CA GLU A 104 -8.87 10.87 -22.32
C GLU A 104 -8.51 9.41 -22.02
N ILE A 105 -7.33 8.94 -22.43
CA ILE A 105 -6.89 7.57 -22.21
C ILE A 105 -6.02 7.51 -20.95
N TYR A 106 -6.41 6.65 -20.01
CA TYR A 106 -5.67 6.38 -18.79
C TYR A 106 -5.01 5.01 -18.86
N GLN A 107 -3.78 4.90 -18.38
CA GLN A 107 -3.06 3.64 -18.30
C GLN A 107 -2.27 3.51 -17.01
N LEU A 108 -2.30 2.31 -16.42
CA LEU A 108 -1.43 1.93 -15.31
C LEU A 108 -0.13 1.34 -15.85
N SER A 109 0.96 2.11 -15.74
CA SER A 109 2.31 1.69 -16.10
C SER A 109 3.05 1.18 -14.86
N THR A 110 3.60 -0.03 -14.94
CA THR A 110 4.42 -0.59 -13.86
C THR A 110 5.76 0.15 -13.80
N VAL A 111 6.10 0.70 -12.64
CA VAL A 111 7.39 1.35 -12.39
C VAL A 111 8.35 0.39 -11.72
N TYR A 112 7.94 -0.21 -10.60
CA TYR A 112 8.70 -1.21 -9.88
C TYR A 112 7.83 -2.42 -9.56
N GLU A 113 8.49 -3.57 -9.46
CA GLU A 113 7.85 -4.84 -9.17
C GLU A 113 8.74 -5.65 -8.24
N HIS A 114 8.15 -6.10 -7.14
CA HIS A 114 8.82 -6.89 -6.12
C HIS A 114 8.10 -8.22 -5.94
N THR A 115 8.81 -9.32 -6.15
CA THR A 115 8.31 -10.66 -5.82
C THR A 115 8.47 -10.92 -4.33
N ILE A 116 7.38 -11.28 -3.68
CA ILE A 116 7.35 -11.63 -2.26
C ILE A 116 7.39 -13.15 -2.16
N THR A 117 8.40 -13.68 -1.48
CA THR A 117 8.60 -15.14 -1.33
C THR A 117 7.60 -15.78 -0.37
N THR A 118 7.14 -15.01 0.62
CA THR A 118 6.07 -15.38 1.55
C THR A 118 4.72 -14.85 1.07
N ILE A 119 3.65 -15.12 1.83
CA ILE A 119 2.33 -14.56 1.55
C ILE A 119 2.17 -13.25 2.33
N ALA A 120 2.06 -12.13 1.62
CA ALA A 120 1.79 -10.82 2.21
C ALA A 120 0.43 -10.78 2.92
N TYR A 121 0.30 -9.90 3.91
CA TYR A 121 -0.92 -9.69 4.67
C TYR A 121 -1.45 -8.26 4.54
N ASN A 122 -0.63 -7.26 4.88
CA ASN A 122 -0.95 -5.84 4.77
C ASN A 122 0.35 -5.03 4.59
N MET A 123 0.23 -3.71 4.44
CA MET A 123 1.39 -2.83 4.43
C MET A 123 1.15 -1.53 5.18
N CYS A 124 2.24 -0.81 5.45
CA CYS A 124 2.19 0.60 5.77
C CYS A 124 3.27 1.35 5.00
N ILE A 125 3.13 2.67 4.92
CA ILE A 125 4.06 3.54 4.22
C ILE A 125 4.64 4.58 5.17
N GLY A 126 5.86 5.03 4.89
CA GLY A 126 6.53 6.03 5.72
C GLY A 126 7.93 6.37 5.24
N THR A 127 8.48 7.46 5.75
CA THR A 127 9.89 7.84 5.53
C THR A 127 10.79 7.16 6.56
N PHE A 128 10.86 5.82 6.52
CA PHE A 128 11.61 5.05 7.52
C PHE A 128 13.08 5.48 7.57
N GLY A 129 13.63 5.65 8.78
CA GLY A 129 15.00 6.13 8.93
C GLY A 129 15.20 7.57 8.45
N ARG A 130 14.12 8.33 8.28
CA ARG A 130 14.11 9.69 7.72
C ARG A 130 14.61 9.74 6.27
N ALA A 131 14.28 8.72 5.49
CA ALA A 131 14.51 8.70 4.04
C ALA A 131 13.82 9.87 3.33
N SER A 132 14.37 10.28 2.18
CA SER A 132 13.80 11.39 1.37
C SER A 132 12.55 10.97 0.59
N ALA A 133 12.49 9.70 0.17
CA ALA A 133 11.33 9.10 -0.47
C ALA A 133 10.48 8.33 0.54
N VAL A 134 9.19 8.19 0.26
CA VAL A 134 8.33 7.29 1.02
C VAL A 134 8.71 5.85 0.68
N GLN A 135 8.86 5.04 1.71
CA GLN A 135 9.18 3.62 1.62
C GLN A 135 7.95 2.80 2.03
N ILE A 136 7.95 1.51 1.70
CA ILE A 136 6.84 0.60 1.96
C ILE A 136 7.31 -0.50 2.90
N CYS A 137 6.59 -0.73 4.00
CA CYS A 137 6.80 -1.87 4.87
C CYS A 137 5.63 -2.84 4.73
N VAL A 138 5.92 -4.05 4.26
CA VAL A 138 4.95 -5.14 4.10
C VAL A 138 5.09 -6.10 5.28
N GLN A 139 3.96 -6.45 5.89
CA GLN A 139 3.88 -7.56 6.84
C GLN A 139 3.39 -8.81 6.12
N ASP A 140 4.03 -9.95 6.35
CA ASP A 140 3.59 -11.24 5.84
C ASP A 140 2.80 -12.07 6.87
N MET A 141 2.18 -13.15 6.39
CA MET A 141 1.43 -14.11 7.20
C MET A 141 2.28 -14.81 8.27
N ALA A 142 3.61 -14.84 8.10
CA ALA A 142 4.54 -15.37 9.09
C ALA A 142 4.98 -14.32 10.12
N CYS A 143 4.30 -13.17 10.17
CA CYS A 143 4.62 -12.04 11.05
C CYS A 143 6.05 -11.49 10.83
N SER A 144 6.53 -11.53 9.59
CA SER A 144 7.78 -10.89 9.20
C SER A 144 7.52 -9.54 8.55
N LEU A 145 8.48 -8.63 8.67
CA LEU A 145 8.49 -7.33 8.01
C LEU A 145 9.47 -7.31 6.85
N MET A 146 9.02 -6.82 5.72
CA MET A 146 9.85 -6.51 4.56
C MET A 146 9.78 -5.02 4.30
N VAL A 147 10.92 -4.35 4.12
CA VAL A 147 10.95 -2.92 3.78
C VAL A 147 11.51 -2.74 2.38
N PHE A 148 10.82 -1.94 1.56
CA PHE A 148 11.15 -1.67 0.17
C PHE A 148 11.36 -0.17 -0.06
N GLU A 149 12.39 0.15 -0.82
CA GLU A 149 12.72 1.51 -1.29
C GLU A 149 13.01 1.46 -2.80
N GLY A 150 12.15 2.10 -3.59
CA GLY A 150 12.24 2.04 -5.05
C GLY A 150 12.23 0.61 -5.58
N GLU A 151 13.29 0.23 -6.29
CA GLU A 151 13.50 -1.13 -6.83
C GLU A 151 14.17 -2.10 -5.84
N ASN A 152 14.55 -1.64 -4.64
CA ASN A 152 15.32 -2.42 -3.70
C ASN A 152 14.49 -2.89 -2.51
N GLN A 153 14.64 -4.16 -2.15
CA GLN A 153 14.23 -4.68 -0.85
C GLN A 153 15.36 -4.46 0.16
N LEU A 154 15.15 -3.57 1.14
CA LEU A 154 16.17 -3.21 2.14
C LEU A 154 16.43 -4.35 3.12
N PHE A 155 15.38 -5.01 3.62
CA PHE A 155 15.49 -6.18 4.48
C PHE A 155 14.20 -7.00 4.55
N HIS A 156 14.31 -8.23 5.09
CA HIS A 156 13.21 -9.09 5.53
C HIS A 156 13.54 -9.62 6.94
N ARG A 157 12.66 -9.39 7.91
CA ARG A 157 12.88 -9.71 9.32
C ARG A 157 11.68 -10.43 9.91
N PRO A 158 11.83 -11.67 10.39
CA PRO A 158 10.79 -12.27 11.22
C PRO A 158 10.70 -11.52 12.54
N ILE A 159 9.49 -11.17 12.94
CA ILE A 159 9.26 -10.64 14.28
C ILE A 159 8.97 -11.82 15.21
N ASN A 160 9.69 -11.90 16.33
CA ASN A 160 9.35 -12.86 17.37
C ASN A 160 8.10 -12.39 18.13
N LEU A 161 6.94 -12.75 17.60
CA LEU A 161 5.66 -12.67 18.31
C LEU A 161 5.39 -14.04 18.91
N THR A 162 6.00 -14.34 20.05
CA THR A 162 6.02 -15.69 20.68
C THR A 162 4.62 -16.29 20.91
N THR A 163 3.56 -15.47 20.82
CA THR A 163 2.16 -15.87 21.02
C THR A 163 1.20 -15.38 19.94
N ALA A 164 1.66 -14.76 18.84
CA ALA A 164 0.74 -14.31 17.79
C ALA A 164 0.35 -15.48 16.88
N LEU A 165 -0.96 -15.64 16.67
CA LEU A 165 -1.53 -16.64 15.77
C LEU A 165 -1.54 -16.16 14.30
N HIS A 166 -1.73 -14.85 14.10
CA HIS A 166 -1.78 -14.19 12.80
C HIS A 166 -1.29 -12.73 12.92
N PRO A 167 -0.78 -12.14 11.82
CA PRO A 167 -0.44 -10.72 11.76
C PRO A 167 -1.65 -9.85 12.06
N GLY A 168 -1.42 -8.69 12.67
CA GLY A 168 -2.47 -7.69 12.91
C GLY A 168 -2.18 -6.38 12.19
N PRO A 169 -2.79 -5.26 12.60
CA PRO A 169 -2.58 -3.98 11.95
C PRO A 169 -1.15 -3.48 12.16
N ILE A 170 -0.63 -2.81 11.13
CA ILE A 170 0.70 -2.20 11.09
C ILE A 170 0.57 -0.71 10.76
N ILE A 171 1.35 0.14 11.43
CA ILE A 171 1.43 1.57 11.14
C ILE A 171 2.82 2.12 11.42
N TYR A 172 3.23 3.14 10.67
CA TYR A 172 4.47 3.88 10.91
C TYR A 172 4.20 5.19 11.65
N THR A 173 5.08 5.53 12.59
CA THR A 173 5.11 6.84 13.25
C THR A 173 6.42 7.58 12.92
N PRO A 174 6.36 8.68 12.16
CA PRO A 174 7.56 9.46 11.82
C PRO A 174 8.26 10.08 13.03
N HIS A 175 7.51 10.45 14.08
CA HIS A 175 8.09 11.12 15.25
C HIS A 175 9.10 10.23 15.98
N SER A 176 8.73 8.98 16.27
CA SER A 176 9.62 8.03 16.96
C SER A 176 10.40 7.13 16.00
N ASP A 177 10.23 7.33 14.69
CA ASP A 177 10.81 6.51 13.63
C ASP A 177 10.63 5.00 13.92
N SER A 178 9.38 4.61 14.14
CA SER A 178 9.02 3.26 14.59
C SER A 178 7.84 2.69 13.82
N VAL A 179 7.90 1.39 13.58
CA VAL A 179 6.80 0.57 13.06
C VAL A 179 6.06 -0.02 14.26
N ILE A 180 4.79 0.33 14.40
CA ILE A 180 3.91 -0.14 15.46
C ILE A 180 3.03 -1.25 14.89
N ILE A 181 2.95 -2.36 15.60
CA ILE A 181 2.13 -3.53 15.24
C ILE A 181 1.29 -3.93 16.44
N ALA A 182 0.03 -4.25 16.20
CA ALA A 182 -0.79 -4.97 17.18
C ALA A 182 -0.88 -6.45 16.77
N SER A 183 -0.81 -7.35 17.74
CA SER A 183 -0.94 -8.79 17.51
C SER A 183 -2.29 -9.33 18.01
N SER A 184 -2.63 -10.53 17.54
CA SER A 184 -3.75 -11.33 18.05
C SER A 184 -3.63 -11.73 19.52
N SER A 185 -2.48 -11.50 20.17
CA SER A 185 -2.28 -11.71 21.60
C SER A 185 -2.58 -10.46 22.45
N ALA A 186 -3.27 -9.46 21.89
CA ALA A 186 -3.58 -8.18 22.54
C ALA A 186 -2.34 -7.39 23.00
N ILE A 187 -1.20 -7.59 22.31
CA ILE A 187 0.04 -6.88 22.58
C ILE A 187 0.26 -5.84 21.49
N LEU A 188 0.53 -4.61 21.91
CA LEU A 188 0.99 -3.53 21.04
C LEU A 188 2.51 -3.43 21.15
N ILE A 189 3.22 -3.51 20.03
CA ILE A 189 4.69 -3.47 20.00
C ILE A 189 5.15 -2.37 19.07
N SER A 190 6.13 -1.59 19.51
CA SER A 190 6.79 -0.54 18.73
C SER A 190 8.22 -0.95 18.41
N TYR A 191 8.51 -1.21 17.15
CA TYR A 191 9.85 -1.51 16.66
C TYR A 191 10.47 -0.27 16.05
N ARG A 192 11.53 0.24 16.68
CA ARG A 192 12.32 1.34 16.13
C ARG A 192 13.00 0.89 14.83
N TYR A 193 12.89 1.69 13.77
CA TYR A 193 13.41 1.33 12.45
C TYR A 193 14.92 1.03 12.48
N SER A 194 15.70 1.82 13.22
CA SER A 194 17.14 1.60 13.37
C SER A 194 17.48 0.19 13.89
N VAL A 195 16.67 -0.36 14.80
CA VAL A 195 16.90 -1.71 15.35
C VAL A 195 16.58 -2.79 14.32
N LEU A 196 15.49 -2.61 13.55
CA LEU A 196 15.12 -3.52 12.45
C LEU A 196 16.20 -3.55 11.35
N ALA A 197 16.75 -2.38 11.02
CA ALA A 197 17.78 -2.21 10.00
C ALA A 197 19.13 -2.81 10.43
N THR A 198 19.58 -2.59 11.68
CA THR A 198 20.90 -3.07 12.16
C THR A 198 20.95 -4.58 12.40
N ALA A 199 19.81 -5.25 12.63
CA ALA A 199 19.76 -6.72 12.73
C ALA A 199 20.16 -7.46 11.42
N SER A 200 20.58 -6.73 10.38
CA SER A 200 21.07 -7.24 9.09
C SER A 200 22.46 -7.85 9.08
N SER A 201 23.29 -7.61 10.11
CA SER A 201 24.70 -8.06 10.11
C SER A 201 24.92 -9.53 10.52
N GLY A 202 23.88 -10.37 10.55
CA GLY A 202 23.96 -11.76 10.99
C GLY A 202 23.90 -12.79 9.86
N LYS A 203 24.82 -12.78 8.89
CA LYS A 203 25.03 -13.92 7.98
C LYS A 203 26.51 -14.36 7.98
N SER A 204 26.70 -15.63 8.36
CA SER A 204 27.89 -16.50 8.28
C SER A 204 29.17 -16.15 9.05
N GLY A 205 29.18 -16.42 10.36
CA GLY A 205 30.41 -16.85 11.04
C GLY A 205 30.55 -18.36 10.90
N LYS A 206 31.37 -18.84 9.96
CA LYS A 206 31.85 -20.23 9.95
C LYS A 206 32.51 -20.50 11.30
N LYS A 207 31.94 -21.40 12.12
CA LYS A 207 32.72 -22.06 13.16
C LYS A 207 33.70 -22.98 12.44
N VAL A 208 34.96 -22.58 12.39
CA VAL A 208 36.07 -23.48 12.14
C VAL A 208 36.17 -24.38 13.37
N ALA A 209 35.89 -25.67 13.17
CA ALA A 209 36.38 -26.74 13.99
C ALA A 209 37.34 -27.55 13.11
#